data_AF-A0A0L1KWZ3-F1
#
_entry.id   AF-A0A0L1KWZ3-F1
#
_cell.length_a   1.000
_cell.length_b   1.000
_cell.length_c   1.000
_cell.angle_alpha   90.00
_cell.angle_beta   90.00
_cell.angle_gamma   90.00
#
_symmetry.space_group_name_H-M   'P 1'
#
loop_
_entity.id
_entity.type
_entity.pdbx_description
1 polymer ?
#
loop_
_entity_poly.entity_id
_entity_poly.type
_entity_poly.pdbx_seq_one_letter_code
_entity_poly.pdbx_strand_id
1 'polypeptide(L)'
;MRFELVFLDAVDPSLGRVDLESLPQQALMEMVIEGIANKEKICGDADEPIDIEECEGVTIKDVEVAEIDWEQLYLEGSLHVAWLPRSARKFTVFFNHFSGHICPHL
;
A
#
# COMPACT_ATOMS: atom_id res chain seq x y z
N MET A 1 8.64 -14.84 0.56
CA MET A 1 7.77 -15.55 1.53
C MET A 1 6.37 -15.03 1.31
N ARG A 2 5.35 -15.89 1.23
CA ARG A 2 3.95 -15.44 1.05
C ARG A 2 3.39 -15.06 2.43
N PHE A 3 3.12 -13.77 2.66
CA PHE A 3 2.42 -13.35 3.87
C PHE A 3 0.93 -13.67 3.71
N GLU A 4 0.47 -14.78 4.29
CA GLU A 4 -0.97 -15.06 4.43
C GLU A 4 -1.51 -14.19 5.57
N LEU A 5 -1.80 -12.92 5.28
CA LEU A 5 -2.57 -12.06 6.17
C LEU A 5 -4.02 -12.50 6.10
N VAL A 6 -4.50 -13.14 7.17
CA VAL A 6 -5.92 -13.46 7.32
C VAL A 6 -6.68 -12.14 7.36
N PHE A 7 -7.30 -11.78 6.23
CA PHE A 7 -8.15 -10.63 5.94
C PHE A 7 -8.41 -9.70 7.14
N LEU A 8 -7.71 -8.57 7.15
CA LEU A 8 -7.97 -7.42 8.02
C LEU A 8 -9.14 -6.55 7.51
N ASP A 9 -10.02 -7.11 6.68
CA ASP A 9 -11.24 -6.44 6.19
C ASP A 9 -12.24 -6.13 7.33
N ALA A 10 -12.01 -6.72 8.51
CA ALA A 10 -12.78 -6.53 9.73
C ALA A 10 -11.91 -6.07 10.91
N VAL A 11 -10.93 -5.18 10.68
CA VAL A 11 -10.26 -4.51 11.81
C VAL A 11 -11.24 -3.52 12.42
N ASP A 12 -12.03 -4.04 13.36
CA ASP A 12 -12.61 -3.26 14.44
C ASP A 12 -11.52 -2.33 15.00
N PRO A 13 -11.75 -1.01 15.10
CA PRO A 13 -10.83 -0.09 15.78
C PRO A 13 -10.44 -0.54 17.22
N SER A 14 -11.17 -1.52 17.79
CA SER A 14 -10.90 -2.18 19.07
C SER A 14 -9.91 -3.36 19.02
N LEU A 15 -9.60 -3.91 17.84
CA LEU A 15 -8.44 -4.80 17.67
C LEU A 15 -7.20 -3.96 17.97
N GLY A 16 -6.58 -4.24 19.12
CA GLY A 16 -5.50 -3.44 19.67
C GLY A 16 -4.50 -3.04 18.60
N ARG A 17 -4.28 -1.72 18.49
CA ARG A 17 -3.41 -1.04 17.51
C ARG A 17 -2.36 -2.01 16.97
N VAL A 18 -2.55 -2.51 15.74
CA VAL A 18 -1.51 -3.26 15.04
C VAL A 18 -0.28 -2.37 15.06
N ASP A 19 0.79 -2.86 15.67
CA ASP A 19 2.05 -2.14 15.66
C ASP A 19 2.62 -2.22 14.24
N LEU A 20 2.28 -1.21 13.43
CA LEU A 20 2.72 -1.11 12.04
C LEU A 20 4.26 -1.13 11.93
N GLU A 21 4.98 -0.76 12.99
CA GLU A 21 6.45 -0.80 13.02
C GLU A 21 7.02 -2.22 13.07
N SER A 22 6.23 -3.18 13.56
CA SER A 22 6.62 -4.58 13.62
C SER A 22 6.39 -5.33 12.29
N LEU A 23 5.72 -4.70 11.32
CA LEU A 23 5.45 -5.30 10.01
C LEU A 23 6.61 -5.06 9.03
N PRO A 24 6.99 -6.07 8.23
CA PRO A 24 7.92 -5.87 7.13
C PRO A 24 7.41 -4.81 6.15
N GLN A 25 8.31 -4.00 5.60
CA GLN A 25 7.93 -2.98 4.63
C GLN A 25 7.27 -3.54 3.38
N GLN A 26 7.66 -4.75 2.98
CA GLN A 26 6.98 -5.48 1.92
C GLN A 26 5.50 -5.70 2.24
N ALA A 27 5.18 -6.20 3.43
CA ALA A 27 3.79 -6.39 3.85
C ALA A 27 3.02 -5.07 3.92
N LEU A 28 3.65 -3.99 4.42
CA LEU A 28 3.05 -2.65 4.43
C LEU A 28 2.72 -2.15 3.00
N MET A 29 3.66 -2.30 2.06
CA MET A 29 3.45 -1.93 0.66
C MET A 29 2.38 -2.78 -0.02
N GLU A 30 2.37 -4.09 0.22
CA GLU A 30 1.32 -5.00 -0.26
C GLU A 30 -0.06 -4.53 0.19
N MET A 31 -0.22 -4.13 1.46
CA MET A 31 -1.49 -3.58 1.96
C MET A 31 -1.88 -2.24 1.33
N VAL A 32 -0.91 -1.37 1.02
CA VAL A 32 -1.19 -0.09 0.32
C VAL A 32 -1.70 -0.36 -1.09
N ILE A 33 -1.12 -1.35 -1.77
CA ILE A 33 -1.41 -1.69 -3.18
C ILE A 33 -2.65 -2.58 -3.30
N GLU A 34 -3.02 -3.34 -2.28
CA GLU A 34 -4.11 -4.32 -2.32
C GLU A 34 -5.42 -3.75 -2.84
N GLY A 35 -5.78 -2.54 -2.40
CA GLY A 35 -7.01 -1.83 -2.79
C GLY A 35 -6.97 -1.20 -4.19
N ILE A 36 -5.82 -1.24 -4.89
CA ILE A 36 -5.64 -0.70 -6.23
C ILE A 36 -6.07 -1.76 -7.25
N ALA A 37 -7.07 -1.41 -8.08
CA ALA A 37 -7.72 -2.37 -8.98
C ALA A 37 -6.81 -2.82 -10.13
N ASN A 38 -5.99 -1.91 -10.64
CA ASN A 38 -5.04 -2.13 -11.73
C ASN A 38 -3.59 -2.04 -11.21
N LYS A 39 -3.33 -2.72 -10.10
CA LYS A 39 -2.03 -2.76 -9.40
C LYS A 39 -0.89 -3.36 -10.21
N GLU A 40 -1.18 -4.07 -11.28
CA GLU A 40 -0.19 -4.58 -12.22
C GLU A 40 0.62 -3.49 -12.93
N LYS A 41 0.12 -2.25 -12.93
CA LYS A 41 0.87 -1.08 -13.38
C LYS A 41 1.96 -0.63 -12.41
N ILE A 42 1.90 -1.08 -11.15
CA ILE A 42 2.83 -0.73 -10.09
C ILE A 42 3.79 -1.90 -9.85
N CYS A 43 3.26 -3.07 -9.50
CA CYS A 43 4.05 -4.26 -9.24
C CYS A 43 3.30 -5.46 -9.85
N GLY A 44 3.81 -5.96 -10.98
CA GLY A 44 3.33 -7.12 -11.78
C GLY A 44 2.06 -7.87 -11.35
N ASP A 45 2.06 -9.20 -11.35
CA ASP A 45 0.83 -9.95 -11.08
C ASP A 45 0.47 -9.94 -9.58
N ALA A 46 -0.81 -9.75 -9.28
CA ALA A 46 -1.38 -9.77 -7.92
C ALA A 46 -1.16 -11.11 -7.20
N ASP A 47 -1.05 -12.20 -7.96
CA ASP A 47 -0.95 -13.56 -7.43
C ASP A 47 0.49 -13.96 -7.07
N GLU A 48 1.49 -13.17 -7.47
CA GLU A 48 2.89 -13.41 -7.15
C GLU A 48 3.46 -12.29 -6.28
N PRO A 49 4.10 -12.60 -5.13
CA PRO A 49 4.76 -11.59 -4.32
C PRO A 49 5.95 -11.02 -5.08
N ILE A 50 5.84 -9.76 -5.48
CA ILE A 50 6.89 -9.03 -6.19
C ILE A 50 7.71 -8.22 -5.20
N ASP A 51 9.02 -8.13 -5.46
CA ASP A 51 9.92 -7.35 -4.65
C ASP A 51 9.53 -5.86 -4.74
N ILE A 52 9.46 -5.18 -3.59
CA ILE A 52 9.14 -3.74 -3.54
C ILE A 52 10.18 -2.90 -4.27
N GLU A 53 11.41 -3.42 -4.44
CA GLU A 53 12.46 -2.80 -5.24
C GLU A 53 12.16 -2.79 -6.75
N GLU A 54 11.31 -3.71 -7.22
CA GLU A 54 10.91 -3.82 -8.64
C GLU A 54 9.62 -3.04 -8.96
N CYS A 55 8.98 -2.48 -7.94
CA CYS A 55 7.75 -1.71 -8.09
C CYS A 55 7.99 -0.34 -8.75
N GLU A 56 7.17 -0.01 -9.74
CA GLU A 56 7.18 1.29 -10.41
C GLU A 56 6.93 2.42 -9.40
N GLY A 57 7.75 3.47 -9.49
CA GLY A 57 7.62 4.66 -8.65
C GLY A 57 8.05 4.47 -7.19
N VAL A 58 8.57 3.31 -6.78
CA VAL A 58 9.09 3.10 -5.42
C VAL A 58 10.58 3.42 -5.38
N THR A 59 10.99 4.28 -4.43
CA THR A 59 12.40 4.56 -4.15
C THR A 59 12.77 4.00 -2.79
N ILE A 60 13.74 3.08 -2.76
CA ILE A 60 14.33 2.53 -1.54
C ILE A 60 15.61 3.29 -1.19
N LYS A 61 15.78 3.63 0.10
CA LYS A 61 17.00 4.22 0.67
C LYS A 61 17.30 3.55 2.00
N ASP A 62 18.55 3.15 2.20
CA ASP A 62 19.01 2.49 3.43
C ASP A 62 18.11 1.29 3.81
N VAL A 63 17.73 0.49 2.81
CA VAL A 63 16.77 -0.65 2.88
C VAL A 63 15.34 -0.31 3.27
N GLU A 64 14.96 0.98 3.24
CA GLU A 64 13.61 1.44 3.54
C GLU A 64 12.94 2.19 2.38
N VAL A 65 11.62 2.08 2.23
CA VAL A 65 10.83 2.88 1.29
C VAL A 65 10.92 4.35 1.70
N ALA A 66 11.55 5.16 0.87
CA ALA A 66 11.74 6.58 1.10
C ALA A 66 10.71 7.42 0.33
N GLU A 67 10.37 7.02 -0.89
CA GLU A 67 9.44 7.74 -1.76
C GLU A 67 8.56 6.78 -2.55
N ILE A 68 7.33 7.20 -2.79
CA ILE A 68 6.36 6.53 -3.66
C ILE A 68 5.80 7.59 -4.61
N ASP A 69 6.02 7.41 -5.90
CA ASP A 69 5.60 8.32 -6.95
C ASP A 69 4.76 7.59 -8.01
N TRP A 70 3.45 7.67 -7.85
CA TRP A 70 2.46 7.03 -8.71
C TRP A 70 1.63 8.06 -9.48
N GLU A 71 2.21 9.21 -9.81
CA GLU A 71 1.53 10.21 -10.61
C GLU A 71 1.21 9.70 -12.03
N GLN A 72 0.04 10.06 -12.56
CA GLN A 72 -0.33 9.81 -13.97
C GLN A 72 -0.32 8.34 -14.45
N LEU A 73 -0.41 7.37 -13.53
CA LEU A 73 -0.46 5.94 -13.87
C LEU A 73 -1.88 5.47 -14.26
N TYR A 74 -2.88 6.36 -14.18
CA TYR A 74 -4.30 6.03 -14.38
C TYR A 74 -4.73 4.87 -13.47
N LEU A 75 -4.31 4.92 -12.20
CA LEU A 75 -4.65 3.92 -11.20
C LEU A 75 -6.11 4.06 -10.77
N GLU A 76 -6.75 2.94 -10.48
CA GLU A 76 -8.15 2.80 -10.11
C GLU A 76 -8.28 2.08 -8.75
N GLY A 77 -9.46 2.16 -8.14
CA GLY A 77 -9.72 1.50 -6.84
C GLY A 77 -9.56 2.47 -5.67
N SER A 78 -8.89 2.01 -4.60
CA SER A 78 -8.76 2.74 -3.34
C SER A 78 -7.33 2.64 -2.77
N LEU A 79 -6.97 3.58 -1.90
CA LEU A 79 -5.68 3.63 -1.22
C LEU A 79 -5.88 3.48 0.28
N HIS A 80 -5.23 2.49 0.89
CA HIS A 80 -5.23 2.35 2.34
C HIS A 80 -4.04 3.08 2.96
N VAL A 81 -4.09 4.41 2.97
CA VAL A 81 -2.98 5.29 3.40
C VAL A 81 -2.47 5.04 4.83
N ALA A 82 -3.25 4.39 5.68
CA ALA A 82 -2.84 4.00 7.03
C ALA A 82 -1.69 2.96 7.04
N TRP A 83 -1.49 2.24 5.93
CA TRP A 83 -0.46 1.22 5.77
C TRP A 83 0.83 1.75 5.11
N LEU A 84 0.89 3.04 4.79
CA LEU A 84 2.10 3.62 4.21
C LEU A 84 3.31 3.37 5.13
N PRO A 85 4.45 2.88 4.58
CA PRO A 85 5.67 2.74 5.37
C PRO A 85 6.03 4.06 6.06
N ARG A 86 6.28 4.00 7.37
CA ARG A 86 6.59 5.20 8.18
C ARG A 86 7.87 5.91 7.71
N SER A 87 8.77 5.18 7.06
CA SER A 87 9.99 5.70 6.44
C SER A 87 9.72 6.60 5.24
N ALA A 88 8.57 6.44 4.56
CA ALA A 88 8.23 7.23 3.39
C ALA A 88 8.10 8.72 3.75
N ARG A 89 8.77 9.56 2.96
CA ARG A 89 8.80 11.02 3.13
C ARG A 89 8.04 11.72 2.01
N LYS A 90 7.87 11.07 0.87
CA LYS A 90 7.11 11.55 -0.29
C LYS A 90 6.13 10.48 -0.74
N PHE A 91 4.87 10.86 -0.94
CA PHE A 91 3.82 10.02 -1.51
C PHE A 91 2.99 10.86 -2.47
N THR A 92 3.07 10.58 -3.77
CA THR A 92 2.38 11.31 -4.83
C THR A 92 1.50 10.37 -5.66
N VAL A 93 0.23 10.75 -5.80
CA VAL A 93 -0.82 9.91 -6.45
C VAL A 93 -1.78 10.73 -7.32
N PHE A 94 -1.38 11.93 -7.71
CA PHE A 94 -2.24 12.83 -8.47
C PHE A 94 -2.36 12.38 -9.94
N PHE A 95 -3.43 12.84 -10.61
CA PHE A 95 -3.82 12.37 -11.96
C PHE A 95 -4.11 10.86 -12.05
N ASN A 96 -4.71 10.30 -11.01
CA ASN A 96 -5.29 8.95 -10.99
C ASN A 96 -6.81 8.98 -10.76
N HIS A 97 -7.45 7.81 -10.82
CA HIS A 97 -8.89 7.60 -10.67
C HIS A 97 -9.23 6.91 -9.34
N PHE A 98 -8.54 7.29 -8.26
CA PHE A 98 -8.84 6.75 -6.94
C PHE A 98 -10.21 7.19 -6.43
N SER A 99 -10.87 6.28 -5.74
CA SER A 99 -12.14 6.46 -5.06
C SER A 99 -11.99 6.04 -3.59
N GLY A 100 -12.80 6.64 -2.72
CA GLY A 100 -12.81 6.32 -1.30
C GLY A 100 -14.23 6.30 -0.77
N HIS A 101 -14.45 5.49 0.27
CA HIS A 101 -15.71 5.47 0.99
C HIS A 101 -15.61 6.41 2.19
N ILE A 102 -16.57 7.33 2.31
CA ILE A 102 -16.72 8.17 3.50
C ILE A 102 -17.75 7.50 4.40
N CYS A 103 -17.35 7.08 5.60
CA CYS A 103 -18.27 6.58 6.63
C CYS A 103 -18.65 7.73 7.58
N PRO A 104 -19.90 8.25 7.54
CA PRO A 104 -20.29 9.44 8.29
C PRO A 104 -20.54 9.24 9.80
N HIS A 105 -20.16 8.10 10.38
CA HIS A 105 -20.54 7.72 11.76
C HIS A 105 -19.38 7.22 12.64
N LEU A 106 -18.14 7.65 12.36
CA LEU A 106 -17.01 7.58 13.29
C LEU A 106 -16.74 8.95 13.91
#